data_AF-A0A519ZFL7-F1
#
_entry.id   AF-A0A519ZFL7-F1
#
_cell.length_a   1.000
_cell.length_b   1.000
_cell.length_c   1.000
_cell.angle_alpha   90.00
_cell.angle_beta   90.00
_cell.angle_gamma   90.00
#
_symmetry.space_group_name_H-M   'P 1'
#
loop_
_entity.id
_entity.type
_entity.pdbx_description
1 polymer ?
#
loop_
_entity_poly.entity_id
_entity_poly.type
_entity_poly.pdbx_seq_one_letter_code
_entity_poly.pdbx_strand_id
1 'polypeptide(L)' 'QKVVQAAGRVIRGPQDEGVVVLMDDRFQRSEVRRLLPAWWRL' A
#
# COMPACT_ATOMS: atom_id res chain seq x y z
N GLN A 1 8.28 -4.66 -2.83
CA GLN A 1 9.03 -3.44 -2.43
C GLN A 1 8.50 -2.15 -3.09
N LYS A 2 8.35 -2.04 -4.42
CA LYS A 2 7.96 -0.77 -5.10
C LYS A 2 6.64 -0.13 -4.62
N VAL A 3 5.61 -0.92 -4.31
CA VAL A 3 4.30 -0.42 -3.82
C VAL A 3 4.44 0.29 -2.47
N VAL A 4 5.27 -0.25 -1.58
CA VAL A 4 5.50 0.32 -0.24
C VAL A 4 6.26 1.64 -0.33
N GLN A 5 7.24 1.74 -1.25
CA GLN A 5 7.94 3.00 -1.51
C GLN A 5 7.04 4.09 -2.09
N ALA A 6 6.07 3.73 -2.94
CA ALA A 6 5.10 4.68 -3.49
C ALA A 6 4.11 5.17 -2.42
N ALA A 7 3.59 4.26 -1.58
CA ALA A 7 2.71 4.61 -0.47
C ALA A 7 3.41 5.49 0.58
N GLY A 8 4.69 5.23 0.87
CA GLY A 8 5.48 6.02 1.81
C GLY A 8 5.77 7.46 1.37
N ARG A 9 5.46 7.85 0.13
CA ARG A 9 5.59 9.24 -0.34
C ARG A 9 4.41 10.14 0.03
N VAL A 10 3.29 9.54 0.47
CA VAL A 10 2.05 10.27 0.81
C VAL A 10 2.15 10.94 2.18
N ILE A 11 3.02 10.43 3.07
CA ILE A 11 3.19 10.92 4.44
C ILE A 11 4.58 11.57 4.55
N ARG A 12 4.63 12.88 4.85
CA ARG A 12 5.87 13.66 5.03
C ARG A 12 6.06 14.14 6.48
N GLY A 13 5.03 14.04 7.32
CA GLY A 13 5.05 14.37 8.73
C GLY A 13 4.14 13.46 9.57
N PRO A 14 4.29 13.45 10.91
CA PRO A 14 3.55 12.55 11.80
C PRO A 14 2.03 12.75 11.82
N GLN A 15 1.55 13.91 11.36
CA GLN A 15 0.13 14.26 11.33
C GLN A 15 -0.48 14.16 9.93
N ASP A 16 0.29 13.74 8.92
CA ASP A 16 -0.23 13.65 7.56
C ASP A 16 -1.13 12.44 7.42
N GLU A 17 -2.33 12.66 6.88
CA GLU A 17 -3.25 11.62 6.49
C GLU A 17 -3.25 11.43 4.98
N GLY A 18 -3.46 10.20 4.52
CA GLY A 18 -3.44 9.88 3.10
C GLY A 18 -4.14 8.58 2.77
N VAL A 19 -4.68 8.51 1.56
CA VAL A 19 -5.37 7.31 1.04
C VAL A 19 -4.53 6.69 -0.08
N VAL A 20 -4.35 5.38 -0.02
CA VAL A 20 -3.72 4.59 -1.09
C VAL A 20 -4.81 3.82 -1.83
N VAL A 21 -4.97 4.09 -3.12
CA VAL A 21 -5.91 3.37 -3.98
C VAL A 21 -5.14 2.37 -4.85
N LEU A 22 -5.50 1.10 -4.74
CA LEU A 22 -4.96 0.03 -5.55
C LEU A 22 -5.86 -0.16 -6.78
N MET A 23 -5.47 0.42 -7.92
CA MET A 23 -6.34 0.52 -9.11
C MET A 23 -6.28 -0.69 -10.05
N ASP A 24 -5.54 -1.74 -9.71
CA ASP A 24 -5.26 -2.86 -10.61
C ASP A 24 -5.70 -4.20 -10.02
N ASP A 25 -6.43 -5.00 -10.80
CA ASP A 25 -6.99 -6.29 -10.37
C ASP A 25 -5.94 -7.29 -9.87
N ARG A 26 -4.67 -7.13 -10.26
CA ARG A 26 -3.56 -7.95 -9.76
C ARG A 26 -3.46 -7.92 -8.23
N PHE A 27 -3.88 -6.83 -7.57
CA PHE A 27 -3.87 -6.74 -6.11
C PHE A 27 -4.85 -7.69 -5.41
N GLN A 28 -5.80 -8.28 -6.14
CA GLN A 28 -6.70 -9.30 -5.59
C GLN A 28 -6.06 -10.69 -5.51
N ARG A 29 -4.97 -10.94 -6.25
CA ARG A 29 -4.29 -12.24 -6.28
C ARG A 29 -3.57 -12.51 -4.95
N SER A 30 -3.69 -13.73 -4.45
CA SER A 30 -3.08 -14.14 -3.16
C SER A 30 -1.57 -13.93 -3.13
N GLU A 31 -0.88 -14.20 -4.24
CA GLU A 31 0.56 -13.95 -4.41
C GLU A 31 0.94 -12.49 -4.20
N VAL A 32 0.14 -11.56 -4.72
CA VAL A 32 0.39 -10.13 -4.62
C VAL A 32 0.01 -9.61 -3.23
N ARG A 33 -1.11 -10.09 -2.66
CA ARG A 33 -1.53 -9.73 -1.29
C ARG A 33 -0.47 -10.08 -0.25
N ARG A 34 0.24 -11.21 -0.41
CA ARG A 34 1.36 -11.60 0.47
C ARG A 34 2.55 -10.65 0.44
N LEU A 35 2.67 -9.82 -0.60
CA LEU A 35 3.75 -8.82 -0.73
C LEU A 35 3.37 -7.45 -0.16
N LEU A 36 2.11 -7.26 0.25
CA LEU A 36 1.62 -6.03 0.86
C LEU A 36 1.96 -6.01 2.36
N PRO A 37 2.09 -4.82 2.98
CA PRO A 37 2.35 -4.74 4.41
C PRO A 37 1.23 -5.41 5.21
N ALA A 38 1.61 -6.31 6.14
CA ALA A 38 0.64 -7.05 6.95
C ALA A 38 -0.29 -6.13 7.78
N TRP A 39 0.18 -4.94 8.13
CA TRP A 39 -0.59 -3.97 8.92
C TRP A 39 -1.73 -3.29 8.15
N TRP A 40 -1.82 -3.42 6.81
CA TRP A 40 -2.94 -2.89 6.02
C TRP A 40 -4.25 -3.66 6.20
N ARG A 41 -4.21 -4.90 6.70
CA ARG A 41 -5.39 -5.77 6.96
C ARG A 41 -6.41 -5.79 5.80
N LEU A 42 -5.91 -5.92 4.56
CA LEU A 42 -6.72 -6.06 3.33
C LEU A 42 -7.40 -7.42 3.22
#